data_AF-A0A8T5MN63-F1
#
_entry.id   AF-A0A8T5MN63-F1
#
_cell.length_a   1.000
_cell.length_b   1.000
_cell.length_c   1.000
_cell.angle_alpha   90.00
_cell.angle_beta   90.00
_cell.angle_gamma   90.00
#
_symmetry.space_group_name_H-M   'P 1'
#
loop_
_entity.id
_entity.type
_entity.pdbx_description
1 polymer ?
#
loop_
_entity_poly.entity_id
_entity_poly.type
_entity_poly.pdbx_seq_one_letter_code
_entity_poly.pdbx_strand_id
1 'polypeptide(L)'
;MKMKHTAFIGYIILLAFLTGCYHDAKVVEPKYAIRTFEACAEAGYPVMESYPRQCAVPGGGTFTEVIAEGAGPPDEETGEEPEATDNQVVGGDRDEHGCKASAGYRWCEATRLCQRFWEEPCESELQQDAEEFCEDDDVSAAYVCGESVKVVSRLPGGGATYHSKQGGEIRCPVVAPDMTSEDCIAMLDAECEPVCEKDIEDHSERAQMTAIEHVKGLPAYKDFNGRNIVSGNVQVLRCPGCYDVEVVFERDSVKDPDSTTRALMHVKLSNWEVSDVTSTYEEI
;
A
#
# COMPACT_ATOMS: atom_id res chain seq x y z
N MET A 1 15.13 85.80 6.79
CA MET A 1 15.13 84.33 6.97
C MET A 1 14.55 83.98 8.34
N LYS A 2 13.26 83.60 8.45
CA LYS A 2 12.60 83.26 9.73
C LYS A 2 11.66 82.04 9.64
N MET A 3 11.85 81.14 8.66
CA MET A 3 10.88 80.09 8.33
C MET A 3 11.39 78.64 8.47
N LYS A 4 12.58 78.42 9.05
CA LYS A 4 13.16 77.07 9.23
C LYS A 4 13.08 76.53 10.67
N HIS A 5 12.93 77.38 11.67
CA HIS A 5 12.92 76.95 13.07
C HIS A 5 11.59 76.35 13.54
N THR A 6 10.45 76.84 13.03
CA THR A 6 9.12 76.32 13.42
C THR A 6 8.85 74.92 12.91
N ALA A 7 9.36 74.56 11.73
CA ALA A 7 9.22 73.22 11.16
C ALA A 7 10.05 72.17 11.92
N PHE A 8 11.25 72.54 12.39
CA PHE A 8 12.13 71.62 13.11
C PHE A 8 11.60 71.31 14.53
N ILE A 9 11.02 72.30 15.20
CA ILE A 9 10.39 72.12 16.51
C ILE A 9 9.15 71.22 16.40
N GLY A 10 8.35 71.36 15.34
CA GLY A 10 7.21 70.47 15.07
C GLY A 10 7.61 69.01 14.87
N TYR A 11 8.71 68.75 14.15
CA TYR A 11 9.21 67.40 13.92
C TYR A 11 9.74 66.74 15.21
N ILE A 12 10.43 67.50 16.07
CA ILE A 12 10.92 66.98 17.36
C ILE A 12 9.76 66.67 18.32
N ILE A 13 8.71 67.51 18.36
CA ILE A 13 7.53 67.25 19.19
C ILE A 13 6.78 66.00 18.70
N LEU A 14 6.69 65.79 17.37
CA LEU A 14 6.06 64.63 16.78
C LEU A 14 6.84 63.33 17.05
N LEU A 15 8.17 63.38 16.98
CA LEU A 15 9.04 62.26 17.38
C LEU A 15 8.93 61.97 18.88
N ALA A 16 8.90 62.99 19.74
CA ALA A 16 8.73 62.79 21.18
C ALA A 16 7.37 62.18 21.54
N PHE A 17 6.29 62.55 20.82
CA PHE A 17 4.98 61.92 20.98
C PHE A 17 4.97 60.46 20.52
N LEU A 18 5.60 60.14 19.38
CA LEU A 18 5.70 58.77 18.89
C LEU A 18 6.56 57.88 19.79
N THR A 19 7.65 58.42 20.34
CA THR A 19 8.50 57.67 21.28
C THR A 19 7.85 57.53 22.66
N GLY A 20 7.06 58.54 23.09
CA GLY A 20 6.30 58.51 24.34
C GLY A 20 5.16 57.49 24.34
N CYS A 21 4.50 57.27 23.20
CA CYS A 21 3.47 56.23 23.07
C CYS A 21 4.03 54.80 23.08
N TYR A 22 5.33 54.62 22.80
CA TYR A 22 5.95 53.29 22.74
C TYR A 22 6.36 52.72 24.10
N HIS A 23 6.44 53.56 25.15
CA HIS A 23 6.98 53.13 26.45
C HIS A 23 5.96 52.63 27.48
N ASP A 24 4.66 52.63 27.17
CA ASP A 24 3.61 52.16 28.08
C ASP A 24 2.96 50.83 27.64
N ALA A 25 3.74 49.94 27.00
CA ALA A 25 3.39 48.53 26.87
C ALA A 25 4.01 47.75 28.04
N LYS A 26 3.45 47.89 29.24
CA LYS A 26 3.74 46.96 30.34
C LYS A 26 3.12 45.61 29.99
N VAL A 27 3.96 44.64 29.70
CA VAL A 27 3.59 43.23 29.57
C VAL A 27 3.07 42.76 30.93
N VAL A 28 1.77 42.46 31.00
CA VAL A 28 1.17 41.76 32.15
C VAL A 28 1.50 40.28 31.96
N GLU A 29 2.45 39.75 32.73
CA GLU A 29 2.70 38.31 32.71
C GLU A 29 1.51 37.56 33.31
N PRO A 30 0.94 36.56 32.63
CA PRO A 30 -0.12 35.75 33.20
C PRO A 30 0.50 34.88 34.30
N LYS A 31 0.13 35.20 35.55
CA LYS A 31 0.29 34.26 36.65
C LYS A 31 -0.42 32.97 36.26
N TYR A 32 0.39 31.95 35.98
CA TYR A 32 0.03 30.54 36.06
C TYR A 32 -0.32 29.82 34.74
N ALA A 33 0.70 29.65 33.89
CA ALA A 33 0.68 28.68 32.79
C ALA A 33 1.29 27.34 33.26
N ILE A 34 0.47 26.45 33.82
CA ILE A 34 0.93 25.06 34.05
C ILE A 34 1.06 24.38 32.70
N ARG A 35 2.20 23.76 32.45
CA ARG A 35 2.41 22.97 31.23
C ARG A 35 2.89 21.55 31.48
N THR A 36 3.07 21.16 32.75
CA THR A 36 3.68 19.88 33.13
C THR A 36 2.94 19.25 34.30
N PHE A 37 2.95 17.93 34.38
CA PHE A 37 2.42 17.18 35.53
C PHE A 37 2.99 17.68 36.86
N GLU A 38 4.31 17.88 36.94
CA GLU A 38 4.98 18.30 38.17
C GLU A 38 4.47 19.67 38.66
N ALA A 39 4.48 20.68 37.78
CA ALA A 39 3.94 22.00 38.10
C ALA A 39 2.43 22.00 38.45
N CYS A 40 1.66 21.02 37.95
CA CYS A 40 0.26 20.82 38.31
C CYS A 40 0.13 20.25 39.73
N ALA A 41 0.91 19.21 40.05
CA ALA A 41 0.89 18.55 41.34
C ALA A 41 1.42 19.47 42.46
N GLU A 42 2.52 20.20 42.21
CA GLU A 42 3.12 21.13 43.17
C GLU A 42 2.19 22.30 43.53
N ALA A 43 1.29 22.68 42.62
CA ALA A 43 0.32 23.71 42.90
C ALA A 43 -0.95 23.21 43.60
N GLY A 44 -0.98 21.94 43.97
CA GLY A 44 -2.04 21.37 44.80
C GLY A 44 -3.32 21.03 44.04
N TYR A 45 -3.25 20.87 42.71
CA TYR A 45 -4.38 20.38 41.92
C TYR A 45 -4.60 18.87 42.13
N PRO A 46 -5.84 18.37 41.96
CA PRO A 46 -6.16 16.97 42.19
C PRO A 46 -5.39 16.06 41.23
N VAL A 47 -4.62 15.13 41.82
CA VAL A 47 -3.96 14.03 41.09
C VAL A 47 -4.83 12.79 41.16
N MET A 48 -5.14 12.21 40.00
CA MET A 48 -5.89 10.98 39.87
C MET A 48 -4.98 9.77 40.10
N GLU A 49 -5.48 8.79 40.85
CA GLU A 49 -4.78 7.54 41.18
C GLU A 49 -4.85 6.50 40.03
N SER A 50 -4.63 6.94 38.78
CA SER A 50 -4.41 6.08 37.62
C SER A 50 -2.90 5.92 37.34
N TYR A 51 -2.46 4.84 36.69
CA TYR A 51 -1.07 4.69 36.23
C TYR A 51 -1.03 4.70 34.67
N PRO A 52 -0.30 5.63 34.03
CA PRO A 52 0.47 6.74 34.61
C PRO A 52 -0.43 7.79 35.30
N ARG A 53 0.12 8.50 36.31
CA ARG A 53 -0.64 9.47 37.11
C ARG A 53 -1.02 10.68 36.28
N GLN A 54 -2.19 11.26 36.55
CA GLN A 54 -2.69 12.43 35.85
C GLN A 54 -3.11 13.53 36.83
N CYS A 55 -2.75 14.77 36.57
CA CYS A 55 -3.12 15.93 37.39
C CYS A 55 -4.09 16.84 36.61
N ALA A 56 -5.21 17.24 37.23
CA ALA A 56 -6.29 17.96 36.55
C ALA A 56 -6.46 19.40 37.06
N VAL A 57 -6.41 20.38 36.14
CA VAL A 57 -6.67 21.79 36.48
C VAL A 57 -8.14 22.13 36.28
N PRO A 58 -8.85 22.71 37.26
CA PRO A 58 -10.23 23.15 37.09
C PRO A 58 -10.38 24.15 35.95
N GLY A 59 -11.11 23.78 34.89
CA GLY A 59 -11.30 24.60 33.70
C GLY A 59 -10.11 24.63 32.73
N GLY A 60 -9.09 23.77 32.95
CA GLY A 60 -7.94 23.59 32.09
C GLY A 60 -7.79 22.15 31.60
N GLY A 61 -6.57 21.79 31.19
CA GLY A 61 -6.22 20.44 30.76
C GLY A 61 -5.84 19.50 31.91
N THR A 62 -5.73 18.21 31.58
CA THR A 62 -5.09 17.19 32.41
C THR A 62 -3.65 16.97 31.93
N PHE A 63 -2.72 16.77 32.85
CA PHE A 63 -1.31 16.52 32.56
C PHE A 63 -0.93 15.13 33.06
N THR A 64 -0.27 14.32 32.23
CA THR A 64 0.12 12.95 32.55
C THR A 64 1.61 12.89 32.92
N GLU A 65 1.96 12.08 33.92
CA GLU A 65 3.35 11.78 34.29
C GLU A 65 4.05 11.00 33.17
N VAL A 66 5.22 11.46 32.74
CA VAL A 66 6.05 10.75 31.75
C VAL A 66 6.97 9.80 32.49
N ILE A 67 6.81 8.49 32.24
CA ILE A 67 7.65 7.45 32.83
C ILE A 67 8.73 7.11 31.81
N ALA A 68 9.96 7.50 32.10
CA ALA A 68 11.09 7.28 31.20
C ALA A 68 11.60 5.83 31.33
N GLU A 69 11.10 4.93 30.49
CA GLU A 69 11.77 3.65 30.21
C GLU A 69 11.73 3.31 28.70
N GLY A 70 12.92 3.28 28.09
CA GLY A 70 13.33 2.17 27.21
C GLY A 70 12.96 2.19 25.72
N ALA A 71 13.73 2.93 24.93
CA ALA A 71 14.19 2.64 23.55
C ALA A 71 13.35 1.76 22.59
N GLY A 72 12.73 2.41 21.60
CA GLY A 72 12.39 1.92 20.26
C GLY A 72 12.62 3.04 19.21
N PRO A 73 12.80 2.74 17.90
CA PRO A 73 13.24 3.71 16.89
C PRO A 73 12.19 4.79 16.57
N PRO A 74 12.56 5.91 15.90
CA PRO A 74 11.66 7.02 15.64
C PRO A 74 10.97 6.83 14.28
N ASP A 75 9.78 6.27 14.30
CA ASP A 75 8.83 6.26 13.19
C ASP A 75 7.49 6.80 13.71
N GLU A 76 7.42 8.13 13.89
CA GLU A 76 6.17 8.87 13.77
C GLU A 76 6.43 10.38 13.58
N GLU A 77 6.40 10.75 12.31
CA GLU A 77 5.70 11.90 11.76
C GLU A 77 5.40 13.10 12.69
N THR A 78 6.21 14.14 12.47
CA THR A 78 5.75 15.51 12.20
C THR A 78 4.30 15.55 11.67
N GLY A 79 3.33 16.26 12.23
CA GLY A 79 3.37 17.54 12.92
C GLY A 79 2.62 18.55 12.05
N GLU A 80 1.41 18.95 12.44
CA GLU A 80 0.81 20.24 12.06
C GLU A 80 -0.35 20.63 13.03
N GLU A 81 0.01 21.58 13.89
CA GLU A 81 -0.73 22.70 14.47
C GLU A 81 -2.22 22.92 14.11
N PRO A 82 -3.12 23.21 15.09
CA PRO A 82 -4.27 24.06 14.83
C PRO A 82 -3.93 25.50 15.26
N GLU A 83 -3.62 26.32 14.26
CA GLU A 83 -3.65 27.78 14.31
C GLU A 83 -5.07 28.29 14.58
N ALA A 84 -5.13 29.44 15.23
CA ALA A 84 -6.26 29.97 15.97
C ALA A 84 -7.33 30.68 15.10
N THR A 85 -8.57 30.60 15.59
CA THR A 85 -9.66 31.60 15.49
C THR A 85 -9.99 32.21 14.12
N ASP A 86 -11.14 31.80 13.55
CA ASP A 86 -11.98 32.74 12.82
C ASP A 86 -13.46 32.48 13.10
N ASN A 87 -14.24 33.56 13.14
CA ASN A 87 -15.67 33.59 13.36
C ASN A 87 -16.39 32.47 12.60
N GLN A 88 -17.14 31.62 13.32
CA GLN A 88 -18.10 30.72 12.69
C GLN A 88 -19.25 31.51 12.05
N VAL A 89 -19.01 31.98 10.84
CA VAL A 89 -20.05 32.21 9.84
C VAL A 89 -20.54 30.82 9.42
N VAL A 90 -21.82 30.55 9.62
CA VAL A 90 -22.46 29.30 9.16
C VAL A 90 -22.29 29.21 7.64
N GLY A 91 -21.41 28.33 7.17
CA GLY A 91 -21.13 28.09 5.75
C GLY A 91 -19.74 28.45 5.22
N GLY A 92 -18.77 28.75 6.10
CA GLY A 92 -17.36 29.00 5.74
C GLY A 92 -16.44 27.78 5.76
N ASP A 93 -16.96 26.57 5.98
CA ASP A 93 -16.20 25.31 6.10
C ASP A 93 -15.79 24.69 4.75
N ARG A 94 -15.58 25.54 3.74
CA ARG A 94 -15.20 25.09 2.40
C ARG A 94 -13.70 24.88 2.31
N ASP A 95 -13.28 23.73 1.82
CA ASP A 95 -11.89 23.49 1.42
C ASP A 95 -11.50 24.25 0.14
N GLU A 96 -10.26 24.07 -0.33
CA GLU A 96 -9.72 24.71 -1.54
C GLU A 96 -10.52 24.39 -2.81
N HIS A 97 -11.20 23.24 -2.83
CA HIS A 97 -12.05 22.78 -3.92
C HIS A 97 -13.52 23.20 -3.72
N GLY A 98 -13.85 23.90 -2.64
CA GLY A 98 -15.18 24.38 -2.32
C GLY A 98 -16.08 23.35 -1.62
N CYS A 99 -15.54 22.21 -1.19
CA CYS A 99 -16.27 21.15 -0.53
C CYS A 99 -16.45 21.44 0.96
N LYS A 100 -17.67 21.16 1.46
CA LYS A 100 -18.05 21.43 2.85
C LYS A 100 -17.84 20.20 3.72
N ALA A 101 -16.72 20.16 4.43
CA ALA A 101 -16.39 19.04 5.31
C ALA A 101 -17.43 18.83 6.42
N SER A 102 -18.07 19.89 6.93
CA SER A 102 -19.09 19.78 7.98
C SER A 102 -20.39 19.09 7.49
N ALA A 103 -20.67 19.17 6.20
CA ALA A 103 -21.77 18.45 5.56
C ALA A 103 -21.35 17.04 5.11
N GLY A 104 -20.07 16.68 5.29
CA GLY A 104 -19.53 15.38 4.92
C GLY A 104 -19.03 15.28 3.48
N TYR A 105 -18.90 16.41 2.78
CA TYR A 105 -18.38 16.43 1.42
C TYR A 105 -16.86 16.49 1.44
N ARG A 106 -16.23 15.67 0.60
CA ARG A 106 -14.80 15.65 0.31
C ARG A 106 -14.59 15.75 -1.20
N TRP A 107 -13.48 16.36 -1.61
CA TRP A 107 -13.13 16.47 -3.02
C TRP A 107 -12.67 15.11 -3.58
N CYS A 108 -13.24 14.70 -4.71
CA CYS A 108 -12.77 13.55 -5.48
C CYS A 108 -12.09 14.03 -6.76
N GLU A 109 -10.82 13.65 -6.98
CA GLU A 109 -10.05 14.11 -8.15
C GLU A 109 -10.53 13.46 -9.45
N ALA A 110 -10.97 12.20 -9.41
CA ALA A 110 -11.51 11.48 -10.57
C ALA A 110 -12.74 12.17 -11.16
N THR A 111 -13.70 12.53 -10.31
CA THR A 111 -14.97 13.12 -10.74
C THR A 111 -14.95 14.64 -10.75
N ARG A 112 -13.93 15.26 -10.12
CA ARG A 112 -13.82 16.71 -9.89
C ARG A 112 -15.07 17.29 -9.24
N LEU A 113 -15.61 16.55 -8.28
CA LEU A 113 -16.81 16.91 -7.54
C LEU A 113 -16.60 16.70 -6.05
N CYS A 114 -17.32 17.51 -5.27
CA CYS A 114 -17.46 17.29 -3.85
C CYS A 114 -18.47 16.17 -3.63
N GLN A 115 -18.00 15.03 -3.17
CA GLN A 115 -18.82 13.83 -2.95
C GLN A 115 -18.77 13.41 -1.49
N ARG A 116 -19.78 12.66 -1.07
CA ARG A 116 -19.79 11.99 0.25
C ARG A 116 -19.39 10.54 -0.02
N PHE A 117 -18.18 10.14 0.36
CA PHE A 117 -17.63 8.85 -0.06
C PHE A 117 -18.38 7.61 0.48
N TRP A 118 -19.30 7.80 1.42
CA TRP A 118 -20.21 6.76 1.88
C TRP A 118 -21.52 6.67 1.08
N GLU A 119 -21.81 7.65 0.22
CA GLU A 119 -22.93 7.60 -0.75
C GLU A 119 -22.41 7.27 -2.15
N GLU A 120 -21.28 7.87 -2.54
CA GLU A 120 -20.63 7.68 -3.83
C GLU A 120 -19.11 7.64 -3.59
N PRO A 121 -18.47 6.46 -3.64
CA PRO A 121 -17.04 6.33 -3.41
C PRO A 121 -16.24 7.01 -4.53
N CYS A 122 -15.11 7.60 -4.15
CA CYS A 122 -14.20 8.18 -5.11
C CYS A 122 -13.38 7.08 -5.78
N GLU A 123 -13.62 6.81 -7.06
CA GLU A 123 -12.92 5.77 -7.83
C GLU A 123 -11.39 5.92 -7.75
N SER A 124 -10.85 7.15 -7.72
CA SER A 124 -9.40 7.35 -7.60
C SER A 124 -8.82 6.93 -6.26
N GLU A 125 -9.60 6.90 -5.16
CA GLU A 125 -9.09 6.39 -3.88
C GLU A 125 -9.04 4.85 -3.88
N LEU A 126 -10.01 4.18 -4.51
CA LEU A 126 -9.95 2.72 -4.67
C LEU A 126 -8.80 2.31 -5.60
N GLN A 127 -8.55 3.11 -6.64
CA GLN A 127 -7.41 2.95 -7.53
C GLN A 127 -6.08 3.07 -6.75
N GLN A 128 -5.93 4.13 -5.94
CA GLN A 128 -4.72 4.36 -5.14
C GLN A 128 -4.50 3.27 -4.10
N ASP A 129 -5.54 2.85 -3.37
CA ASP A 129 -5.45 1.73 -2.44
C ASP A 129 -4.99 0.46 -3.17
N ALA A 130 -5.57 0.16 -4.34
CA ALA A 130 -5.18 -0.98 -5.15
C ALA A 130 -3.72 -0.88 -5.62
N GLU A 131 -3.26 0.29 -6.03
CA GLU A 131 -1.86 0.56 -6.39
C GLU A 131 -0.92 0.38 -5.20
N GLU A 132 -1.31 0.83 -4.00
CA GLU A 132 -0.55 0.64 -2.77
C GLU A 132 -0.41 -0.83 -2.41
N PHE A 133 -1.50 -1.62 -2.49
CA PHE A 133 -1.41 -3.07 -2.31
C PHE A 133 -0.51 -3.72 -3.37
N CYS A 134 -0.46 -3.16 -4.57
CA CYS A 134 0.46 -3.60 -5.60
C CYS A 134 1.92 -3.29 -5.29
N GLU A 135 2.28 -2.52 -4.27
CA GLU A 135 3.70 -2.35 -3.91
C GLU A 135 4.21 -3.55 -3.11
N ASP A 136 3.33 -4.27 -2.40
CA ASP A 136 3.68 -5.42 -1.54
C ASP A 136 4.19 -6.64 -2.34
N ASP A 137 5.26 -7.27 -1.86
CA ASP A 137 5.89 -8.45 -2.47
C ASP A 137 5.05 -9.73 -2.34
N ASP A 138 4.12 -9.80 -1.38
CA ASP A 138 3.21 -10.93 -1.21
C ASP A 138 1.96 -10.81 -2.07
N VAL A 139 1.84 -9.74 -2.87
CA VAL A 139 0.73 -9.48 -3.80
C VAL A 139 1.13 -9.82 -5.23
N SER A 140 0.29 -10.59 -5.91
CA SER A 140 0.43 -10.96 -7.31
C SER A 140 -0.35 -10.04 -8.25
N ALA A 141 -1.52 -9.57 -7.85
CA ALA A 141 -2.35 -8.68 -8.65
C ALA A 141 -3.35 -7.94 -7.75
N ALA A 142 -3.75 -6.74 -8.16
CA ALA A 142 -4.84 -6.03 -7.51
C ALA A 142 -5.85 -5.49 -8.54
N TYR A 143 -7.11 -5.51 -8.15
CA TYR A 143 -8.25 -5.13 -8.98
C TYR A 143 -9.21 -4.27 -8.19
N VAL A 144 -9.91 -3.36 -8.86
CA VAL A 144 -11.03 -2.61 -8.30
C VAL A 144 -12.32 -3.32 -8.69
N CYS A 145 -13.10 -3.75 -7.70
CA CYS A 145 -14.36 -4.47 -7.87
C CYS A 145 -15.47 -3.67 -7.18
N GLY A 146 -16.13 -2.76 -7.91
CA GLY A 146 -17.17 -1.88 -7.35
C GLY A 146 -16.67 -1.05 -6.17
N GLU A 147 -17.20 -1.30 -4.97
CA GLU A 147 -16.82 -0.61 -3.72
C GLU A 147 -15.69 -1.31 -2.92
N SER A 148 -15.01 -2.27 -3.54
CA SER A 148 -13.98 -3.08 -2.89
C SER A 148 -12.73 -3.21 -3.75
N VAL A 149 -11.59 -3.40 -3.09
CA VAL A 149 -10.32 -3.74 -3.73
C VAL A 149 -10.06 -5.22 -3.54
N LYS A 150 -9.88 -5.94 -4.64
CA LYS A 150 -9.50 -7.36 -4.64
C LYS A 150 -7.99 -7.46 -4.81
N VAL A 151 -7.34 -8.07 -3.83
CA VAL A 151 -5.90 -8.31 -3.79
C VAL A 151 -5.66 -9.81 -3.90
N VAL A 152 -4.91 -10.25 -4.90
CA VAL A 152 -4.56 -11.66 -5.10
C VAL A 152 -3.18 -11.90 -4.50
N SER A 153 -3.09 -12.84 -3.57
CA SER A 153 -1.82 -13.18 -2.92
C SER A 153 -0.94 -14.05 -3.82
N ARG A 154 0.37 -13.79 -3.77
CA ARG A 154 1.43 -14.61 -4.34
C ARG A 154 1.73 -15.85 -3.49
N LEU A 155 1.34 -15.86 -2.21
CA LEU A 155 1.62 -16.96 -1.30
C LEU A 155 0.82 -18.21 -1.68
N PRO A 156 1.42 -19.41 -1.63
CA PRO A 156 0.70 -20.66 -1.89
C PRO A 156 -0.51 -20.81 -0.97
N GLY A 157 -1.72 -20.85 -1.57
CA GLY A 157 -2.97 -20.97 -0.84
C GLY A 157 -3.53 -19.66 -0.27
N GLY A 158 -2.86 -18.52 -0.48
CA GLY A 158 -3.30 -17.20 0.00
C GLY A 158 -4.58 -16.70 -0.66
N GLY A 159 -4.85 -17.12 -1.90
CA GLY A 159 -6.11 -16.81 -2.59
C GLY A 159 -6.28 -15.31 -2.84
N ALA A 160 -7.52 -14.83 -2.75
CA ALA A 160 -7.86 -13.43 -2.93
C ALA A 160 -8.45 -12.84 -1.66
N THR A 161 -8.07 -11.62 -1.33
CA THR A 161 -8.64 -10.84 -0.24
C THR A 161 -9.39 -9.64 -0.80
N TYR A 162 -10.61 -9.41 -0.34
CA TYR A 162 -11.42 -8.25 -0.72
C TYR A 162 -11.45 -7.27 0.46
N HIS A 163 -10.98 -6.06 0.21
CA HIS A 163 -10.97 -4.96 1.16
C HIS A 163 -12.12 -4.00 0.80
N SER A 164 -13.12 -3.88 1.68
CA SER A 164 -14.22 -2.93 1.51
C SER A 164 -13.93 -1.61 2.23
N LYS A 165 -14.24 -0.47 1.59
CA LYS A 165 -14.11 0.86 2.19
C LYS A 165 -15.03 1.09 3.41
N GLN A 166 -16.09 0.30 3.55
CA GLN A 166 -17.03 0.42 4.69
C GLN A 166 -16.52 -0.30 5.95
N GLY A 167 -15.31 -0.86 5.93
CA GLY A 167 -14.72 -1.58 7.05
C GLY A 167 -15.15 -3.04 7.04
N GLY A 168 -14.47 -3.84 6.22
CA GLY A 168 -14.66 -5.27 6.14
C GLY A 168 -13.59 -5.90 5.25
N GLU A 169 -13.02 -7.01 5.70
CA GLU A 169 -12.03 -7.79 4.95
C GLU A 169 -12.58 -9.20 4.76
N ILE A 170 -12.70 -9.64 3.51
CA ILE A 170 -13.16 -10.99 3.16
C ILE A 170 -11.97 -11.72 2.55
N ARG A 171 -11.51 -12.79 3.21
CA ARG A 171 -10.42 -13.64 2.73
C ARG A 171 -10.97 -14.89 2.05
N CYS A 172 -10.69 -15.03 0.77
CA CYS A 172 -11.15 -16.11 -0.09
C CYS A 172 -9.97 -17.02 -0.47
N PRO A 173 -9.72 -18.10 0.27
CA PRO A 173 -8.64 -19.03 -0.03
C PRO A 173 -8.91 -19.81 -1.33
N VAL A 174 -7.86 -20.35 -1.94
CA VAL A 174 -7.96 -21.18 -3.15
C VAL A 174 -8.45 -22.58 -2.78
N VAL A 175 -9.76 -22.73 -2.60
CA VAL A 175 -10.42 -24.01 -2.31
C VAL A 175 -11.55 -24.28 -3.30
N ALA A 176 -12.09 -25.49 -3.30
CA ALA A 176 -13.21 -25.83 -4.15
C ALA A 176 -14.47 -25.01 -3.77
N PRO A 177 -15.39 -24.73 -4.71
CA PRO A 177 -16.56 -23.87 -4.45
C PRO A 177 -17.48 -24.37 -3.33
N ASP A 178 -17.53 -25.68 -3.10
CA ASP A 178 -18.28 -26.32 -2.01
C ASP A 178 -17.66 -26.11 -0.62
N MET A 179 -16.41 -25.67 -0.58
CA MET A 179 -15.64 -25.40 0.64
C MET A 179 -15.34 -23.90 0.84
N THR A 180 -15.93 -23.04 -0.01
CA THR A 180 -15.78 -21.58 0.02
C THR A 180 -16.96 -20.94 0.75
N SER A 181 -16.76 -19.81 1.43
CA SER A 181 -17.86 -19.09 2.10
C SER A 181 -18.84 -18.50 1.09
N GLU A 182 -20.11 -18.35 1.47
CA GLU A 182 -21.13 -17.69 0.63
C GLU A 182 -20.72 -16.26 0.24
N ASP A 183 -20.08 -15.54 1.17
CA ASP A 183 -19.55 -14.19 0.92
C ASP A 183 -18.49 -14.19 -0.19
N CYS A 184 -17.60 -15.18 -0.20
CA CYS A 184 -16.59 -15.30 -1.25
C CYS A 184 -17.19 -15.70 -2.60
N ILE A 185 -18.23 -16.53 -2.61
CA ILE A 185 -18.94 -16.89 -3.84
C ILE A 185 -19.62 -15.66 -4.43
N ALA A 186 -20.25 -14.82 -3.61
CA ALA A 186 -20.88 -13.59 -4.07
C ALA A 186 -19.88 -12.60 -4.69
N MET A 187 -18.65 -12.53 -4.17
CA MET A 187 -17.60 -11.65 -4.67
C MET A 187 -16.90 -12.20 -5.93
N LEU A 188 -16.96 -13.50 -6.19
CA LEU A 188 -16.36 -14.11 -7.40
C LEU A 188 -17.08 -13.71 -8.69
N ASP A 189 -18.38 -13.38 -8.61
CA ASP A 189 -19.17 -12.91 -9.75
C ASP A 189 -19.08 -11.39 -9.98
N ALA A 190 -18.30 -10.67 -9.16
CA ALA A 190 -18.14 -9.23 -9.32
C ALA A 190 -17.30 -8.87 -10.55
N GLU A 191 -17.74 -7.84 -11.30
CA GLU A 191 -16.94 -7.24 -12.36
C GLU A 191 -15.79 -6.44 -11.74
N CYS A 192 -14.55 -6.81 -12.09
CA CYS A 192 -13.34 -6.24 -11.53
C CYS A 192 -12.45 -5.66 -12.65
N GLU A 193 -11.99 -4.43 -12.48
CA GLU A 193 -11.03 -3.79 -13.37
C GLU A 193 -9.60 -3.99 -12.85
N PRO A 194 -8.64 -4.42 -13.69
CA PRO A 194 -7.27 -4.63 -13.26
C PRO A 194 -6.55 -3.30 -13.03
N VAL A 195 -5.90 -3.19 -11.88
CA VAL A 195 -5.03 -2.05 -11.54
C VAL A 195 -3.57 -2.43 -11.73
N CYS A 196 -3.19 -3.59 -11.21
CA CYS A 196 -1.90 -4.18 -11.50
C CYS A 196 -1.99 -5.69 -11.63
N GLU A 197 -1.06 -6.23 -12.40
CA GLU A 197 -0.78 -7.65 -12.46
C GLU A 197 0.74 -7.75 -12.43
N LYS A 198 1.30 -8.17 -11.29
CA LYS A 198 2.72 -8.50 -11.21
C LYS A 198 2.87 -9.86 -11.86
N ASP A 199 3.31 -9.85 -13.10
CA ASP A 199 3.71 -11.06 -13.81
C ASP A 199 4.61 -11.90 -12.88
N ILE A 200 4.22 -13.16 -12.67
CA ILE A 200 5.21 -14.19 -12.33
C ILE A 200 6.16 -14.13 -13.52
N GLU A 201 7.37 -13.60 -13.35
CA GLU A 201 8.32 -13.45 -14.45
C GLU A 201 8.28 -14.74 -15.31
N ASP A 202 7.71 -14.63 -16.51
CA ASP A 202 7.45 -15.78 -17.36
C ASP A 202 8.77 -16.21 -18.00
N HIS A 203 9.54 -16.95 -17.21
CA HIS A 203 10.77 -17.56 -17.64
C HIS A 203 10.50 -18.92 -18.32
N SER A 204 9.31 -19.14 -18.88
CA SER A 204 8.98 -20.37 -19.60
C SER A 204 9.98 -20.67 -20.72
N GLU A 205 10.47 -19.65 -21.44
CA GLU A 205 11.49 -19.81 -22.48
C GLU A 205 12.81 -20.31 -21.89
N ARG A 206 13.23 -19.77 -20.74
CA ARG A 206 14.43 -20.23 -20.02
C ARG A 206 14.27 -21.66 -19.52
N ALA A 207 13.11 -21.99 -18.95
CA ALA A 207 12.79 -23.33 -18.50
C ALA A 207 12.81 -24.33 -19.66
N GLN A 208 12.24 -23.94 -20.80
CA GLN A 208 12.23 -24.74 -22.02
C GLN A 208 13.65 -24.99 -22.54
N MET A 209 14.50 -23.95 -22.59
CA MET A 209 15.89 -24.09 -23.01
C MET A 209 16.67 -25.03 -22.11
N THR A 210 16.58 -24.88 -20.78
CA THR A 210 17.27 -25.76 -19.82
C THR A 210 16.83 -27.21 -19.97
N ALA A 211 15.53 -27.46 -20.10
CA ALA A 211 15.00 -28.80 -20.30
C ALA A 211 15.49 -29.43 -21.61
N ILE A 212 15.43 -28.69 -22.72
CA ILE A 212 15.89 -29.16 -24.04
C ILE A 212 17.40 -29.46 -24.01
N GLU A 213 18.20 -28.59 -23.41
CA GLU A 213 19.66 -28.78 -23.32
C GLU A 213 20.00 -30.04 -22.51
N HIS A 214 19.32 -30.24 -21.38
CA HIS A 214 19.50 -31.44 -20.57
C HIS A 214 19.17 -32.71 -21.35
N VAL A 215 18.02 -32.74 -22.04
CA VAL A 215 17.57 -33.90 -22.83
C VAL A 215 18.55 -34.19 -23.97
N LYS A 216 19.04 -33.16 -24.69
CA LYS A 216 20.08 -33.32 -25.73
C LYS A 216 21.40 -33.86 -25.19
N GLY A 217 21.72 -33.59 -23.93
CA GLY A 217 22.94 -34.06 -23.27
C GLY A 217 22.90 -35.55 -22.88
N LEU A 218 21.72 -36.17 -22.83
CA LEU A 218 21.58 -37.58 -22.44
C LEU A 218 22.24 -38.51 -23.48
N PRO A 219 22.94 -39.58 -23.06
CA PRO A 219 23.63 -40.50 -23.97
C PRO A 219 22.73 -41.13 -25.04
N ALA A 220 21.46 -41.35 -24.71
CA ALA A 220 20.46 -41.89 -25.64
C ALA A 220 20.09 -40.91 -26.78
N TYR A 221 20.39 -39.63 -26.63
CA TYR A 221 20.01 -38.54 -27.54
C TYR A 221 21.21 -37.79 -28.14
N LYS A 222 22.40 -38.01 -27.58
CA LYS A 222 23.66 -37.40 -28.02
C LYS A 222 23.99 -37.65 -29.49
N ASP A 223 23.59 -38.81 -30.03
CA ASP A 223 23.86 -39.23 -31.41
C ASP A 223 22.75 -38.80 -32.38
N PHE A 224 21.60 -38.32 -31.88
CA PHE A 224 20.50 -37.81 -32.70
C PHE A 224 20.75 -36.34 -33.00
N ASN A 225 21.32 -36.08 -34.18
CA ASN A 225 21.69 -34.75 -34.71
C ASN A 225 20.48 -33.83 -35.00
N GLY A 226 19.62 -33.58 -34.00
CA GLY A 226 18.67 -32.46 -33.98
C GLY A 226 17.62 -32.42 -35.08
N ARG A 227 17.31 -33.55 -35.74
CA ARG A 227 16.16 -33.59 -36.67
C ARG A 227 14.92 -33.97 -35.88
N ASN A 228 14.02 -33.00 -35.73
CA ASN A 228 12.67 -33.09 -35.16
C ASN A 228 12.57 -33.02 -33.62
N ILE A 229 13.11 -31.93 -33.04
CA ILE A 229 12.64 -31.49 -31.72
C ILE A 229 11.40 -30.63 -31.95
N VAL A 230 10.25 -31.11 -31.52
CA VAL A 230 9.03 -30.32 -31.46
C VAL A 230 8.96 -29.81 -30.02
N SER A 231 9.24 -28.53 -29.83
CA SER A 231 9.24 -27.91 -28.51
C SER A 231 7.88 -28.12 -27.85
N GLY A 232 7.84 -28.89 -26.76
CA GLY A 232 6.60 -29.18 -26.07
C GLY A 232 6.21 -28.08 -25.08
N ASN A 233 5.03 -28.29 -24.50
CA ASN A 233 4.34 -27.34 -23.65
C ASN A 233 5.08 -27.13 -22.32
N VAL A 234 5.19 -25.89 -21.86
CA VAL A 234 5.76 -25.53 -20.56
C VAL A 234 4.61 -25.22 -19.61
N GLN A 235 4.51 -25.95 -18.52
CA GLN A 235 3.57 -25.66 -17.44
C GLN A 235 4.32 -25.09 -16.24
N VAL A 236 3.91 -23.90 -15.80
CA VAL A 236 4.40 -23.30 -14.56
C VAL A 236 3.75 -24.04 -13.39
N LEU A 237 4.56 -24.56 -12.46
CA LEU A 237 4.06 -25.24 -11.27
C LEU A 237 3.78 -24.23 -10.15
N ARG A 238 3.05 -24.66 -9.12
CA ARG A 238 2.68 -23.84 -7.95
C ARG A 238 3.86 -23.54 -6.99
N CYS A 239 5.07 -23.33 -7.51
CA CYS A 239 6.19 -22.81 -6.72
C CYS A 239 7.07 -21.87 -7.56
N PRO A 240 7.63 -20.80 -6.95
CA PRO A 240 8.55 -19.89 -7.62
C PRO A 240 9.75 -20.66 -8.19
N GLY A 241 10.02 -20.50 -9.50
CA GLY A 241 11.14 -21.17 -10.17
C GLY A 241 10.94 -22.67 -10.43
N CYS A 242 9.72 -23.19 -10.28
CA CYS A 242 9.37 -24.58 -10.61
C CYS A 242 8.63 -24.69 -11.94
N TYR A 243 9.10 -25.57 -12.81
CA TYR A 243 8.51 -25.77 -14.14
C TYR A 243 8.37 -27.26 -14.42
N ASP A 244 7.27 -27.64 -15.07
CA ASP A 244 7.09 -28.95 -15.70
C ASP A 244 7.13 -28.73 -17.20
N VAL A 245 8.18 -29.23 -17.84
CA VAL A 245 8.43 -29.04 -19.26
C VAL A 245 8.25 -30.35 -19.97
N GLU A 246 7.29 -30.42 -20.88
CA GLU A 246 7.18 -31.54 -21.80
C GLU A 246 8.10 -31.28 -23.00
N VAL A 247 9.00 -32.20 -23.28
CA VAL A 247 9.88 -32.16 -24.46
C VAL A 247 9.49 -33.31 -25.37
N VAL A 248 9.11 -32.99 -26.60
CA VAL A 248 8.71 -33.97 -27.61
C VAL A 248 9.81 -34.11 -28.65
N PHE A 249 10.18 -35.35 -28.94
CA PHE A 249 11.11 -35.67 -30.02
C PHE A 249 10.59 -36.83 -30.86
N GLU A 250 10.90 -36.76 -32.14
CA GLU A 250 10.67 -37.84 -33.10
C GLU A 250 12.01 -38.50 -33.45
N ARG A 251 12.00 -39.82 -33.57
CA ARG A 251 13.18 -40.62 -33.86
C ARG A 251 12.87 -41.63 -34.94
N ASP A 252 13.69 -41.68 -35.99
CA ASP A 252 13.65 -42.74 -36.98
C ASP A 252 13.95 -44.10 -36.31
N SER A 253 13.09 -45.09 -36.53
CA SER A 253 13.28 -46.42 -35.97
C SER A 253 14.54 -47.07 -36.53
N VAL A 254 15.44 -47.51 -35.64
CA VAL A 254 16.66 -48.24 -36.01
C VAL A 254 16.33 -49.55 -36.73
N LYS A 255 15.14 -50.10 -36.47
CA LYS A 255 14.68 -51.38 -37.03
C LYS A 255 13.96 -51.19 -38.36
N ASP A 256 13.30 -50.06 -38.57
CA ASP A 256 12.52 -49.76 -39.76
C ASP A 256 12.69 -48.27 -40.13
N PRO A 257 13.44 -47.94 -41.19
CA PRO A 257 13.74 -46.55 -41.55
C PRO A 257 12.50 -45.76 -42.01
N ASP A 258 11.37 -46.43 -42.27
CA ASP A 258 10.11 -45.80 -42.66
C ASP A 258 9.18 -45.55 -41.44
N SER A 259 9.56 -46.00 -40.24
CA SER A 259 8.79 -45.84 -38.99
C SER A 259 9.41 -44.77 -38.09
N THR A 260 8.57 -43.93 -37.49
CA THR A 260 8.99 -42.88 -36.55
C THR A 260 8.48 -43.20 -35.15
N THR A 261 9.36 -43.19 -34.15
CA THR A 261 8.98 -43.26 -32.74
C THR A 261 8.93 -41.85 -32.18
N ARG A 262 7.80 -41.44 -31.62
CA ARG A 262 7.72 -40.24 -30.79
C ARG A 262 8.08 -40.60 -29.36
N ALA A 263 8.81 -39.72 -28.70
CA ALA A 263 8.93 -39.82 -27.27
C ALA A 263 8.78 -38.48 -26.57
N LEU A 264 8.20 -38.61 -25.39
CA LEU A 264 7.70 -37.54 -24.56
C LEU A 264 8.52 -37.60 -23.28
N MET A 265 9.19 -36.50 -22.97
CA MET A 265 9.95 -36.35 -21.74
C MET A 265 9.33 -35.27 -20.88
N HIS A 266 8.93 -35.62 -19.68
CA HIS A 266 8.54 -34.67 -18.64
C HIS A 266 9.77 -34.34 -17.82
N VAL A 267 10.20 -33.08 -17.87
CA VAL A 267 11.36 -32.55 -17.15
C VAL A 267 10.85 -31.60 -16.09
N LYS A 268 11.05 -31.96 -14.82
CA LYS A 268 10.76 -31.06 -13.70
C LYS A 268 12.00 -30.25 -13.37
N LEU A 269 11.79 -28.94 -13.29
CA LEU A 269 12.79 -27.98 -12.86
C LEU A 269 12.43 -27.47 -11.47
N SER A 270 13.42 -27.33 -10.62
CA SER A 270 13.31 -26.72 -9.29
C SER A 270 14.49 -25.78 -9.12
N ASN A 271 14.22 -24.48 -8.95
CA ASN A 271 15.24 -23.43 -8.86
C ASN A 271 16.22 -23.42 -10.05
N TRP A 272 15.72 -23.54 -11.28
CA TRP A 272 16.54 -23.62 -12.51
C TRP A 272 17.37 -24.89 -12.70
N GLU A 273 17.26 -25.87 -11.81
CA GLU A 273 17.96 -27.15 -11.91
C GLU A 273 16.98 -28.30 -12.19
N VAL A 274 17.43 -29.31 -12.94
CA VAL A 274 16.63 -30.50 -13.25
C VAL A 274 16.51 -31.38 -12.00
N SER A 275 15.29 -31.52 -11.49
CA SER A 275 14.99 -32.31 -10.29
C SER A 275 14.49 -33.72 -10.60
N ASP A 276 13.77 -33.90 -11.72
CA ASP A 276 13.25 -35.19 -12.15
C ASP A 276 13.04 -35.25 -13.67
N VAL A 277 13.19 -36.44 -14.25
CA VAL A 277 12.97 -36.69 -15.70
C VAL A 277 12.26 -38.02 -15.88
N THR A 278 11.06 -37.97 -16.47
CA THR A 278 10.29 -39.18 -16.84
C THR A 278 10.13 -39.24 -18.35
N SER A 279 10.34 -40.41 -18.96
CA SER A 279 10.22 -40.61 -20.42
C SER A 279 9.15 -41.64 -20.78
N THR A 280 8.32 -41.34 -21.76
CA THR A 280 7.39 -42.29 -22.41
C THR A 280 7.63 -42.33 -23.92
N TYR A 281 7.36 -43.48 -24.54
CA TYR A 281 7.62 -43.74 -25.95
C TYR A 281 6.33 -44.22 -26.62
N GLU A 282 6.03 -43.66 -27.79
CA GLU A 282 4.87 -43.98 -28.61
C GLU A 282 5.32 -44.20 -30.06
N GLU A 283 4.97 -45.32 -30.67
CA GLU A 283 5.23 -45.57 -32.10
C GLU A 283 4.15 -44.86 -32.93
N ILE A 284 4.56 -44.07 -33.94
CA ILE A 284 3.68 -43.36 -34.88
C ILE A 284 3.68 -44.07 -36.23
#